data_AF-A0A1J3EI50-F1
#
_entry.id   AF-A0A1J3EI50-F1
#
_cell.length_a   1.000
_cell.length_b   1.000
_cell.length_c   1.000
_cell.angle_alpha   90.00
_cell.angle_beta   90.00
_cell.angle_gamma   90.00
#
_symmetry.space_group_name_H-M   'P 1'
#
loop_
_entity.id
_entity.type
_entity.pdbx_description
1 polymer ?
#
loop_
_entity_poly.entity_id
_entity_poly.type
_entity_poly.pdbx_seq_one_letter_code
_entity_poly.pdbx_strand_id
1 'polypeptide(L)'
;SRPLSEISQMLGFFKSPGNNESSNNKGGTIKAGRRTCSEPMLITPDFDEEDKYNKGFRDSGGLQSQTTEELEKYAVYKAEETTKGVNSCLKIAQDIRSDATRTLEMLHTQGEQINRTH
;
A
#
# COMPACT_ATOMS: atom_id res chain seq x y z
N SER A 1 -24.02 48.98 -18.77
CA SER A 1 -24.42 47.58 -18.61
C SER A 1 -23.83 46.75 -19.72
N ARG A 2 -22.85 45.88 -19.42
CA ARG A 2 -22.33 44.90 -20.38
C ARG A 2 -23.20 43.64 -20.29
N PRO A 3 -23.65 43.05 -21.41
CA PRO A 3 -24.52 41.88 -21.38
C PRO A 3 -23.75 40.64 -20.91
N LEU A 4 -24.38 39.83 -20.04
CA LEU A 4 -23.84 38.61 -19.43
C LEU A 4 -23.62 37.44 -20.44
N SER A 5 -23.62 37.71 -21.73
CA SER A 5 -23.41 36.71 -22.80
C SER A 5 -21.93 36.46 -23.14
N GLU A 6 -21.00 37.21 -22.55
CA GLU A 6 -19.58 37.16 -22.93
C GLU A 6 -18.66 36.46 -21.91
N ILE A 7 -19.22 35.82 -20.87
CA ILE A 7 -18.45 34.98 -19.93
C ILE A 7 -18.56 33.49 -20.28
N SER A 8 -19.42 33.12 -21.23
CA SER A 8 -19.71 31.72 -21.57
C SER A 8 -18.87 31.13 -22.72
N GLN A 9 -17.84 31.81 -23.20
CA GLN A 9 -16.99 31.30 -24.30
C GLN A 9 -15.50 31.13 -23.93
N MET A 10 -15.11 31.35 -22.68
CA MET A 10 -13.71 31.27 -22.27
C MET A 10 -13.45 30.28 -21.13
N LEU A 11 -13.99 29.06 -21.25
CA LEU A 11 -13.39 27.85 -20.67
C LEU A 11 -14.01 26.61 -21.33
N GLY A 12 -13.42 26.23 -22.46
CA GLY A 12 -13.81 25.04 -23.21
C GLY A 12 -13.49 23.73 -22.48
N PHE A 13 -14.16 22.67 -22.96
CA PHE A 13 -13.80 21.25 -22.82
C PHE A 13 -14.22 20.52 -21.54
N PHE A 14 -15.53 20.36 -21.33
CA PHE A 14 -16.04 19.12 -20.74
C PHE A 14 -16.30 18.10 -21.86
N LYS A 15 -15.25 17.39 -22.27
CA LYS A 15 -15.37 16.19 -23.10
C LYS A 15 -15.53 15.00 -22.17
N SER A 16 -16.70 14.36 -22.21
CA SER A 16 -16.96 13.08 -21.57
C SER A 16 -16.13 11.98 -22.25
N PRO A 17 -15.38 11.13 -21.54
CA PRO A 17 -14.85 9.89 -22.09
C PRO A 17 -15.58 8.70 -21.48
N GLY A 18 -16.54 8.16 -22.24
CA GLY A 18 -16.88 6.75 -22.13
C GLY A 18 -15.79 5.96 -22.83
N ASN A 19 -15.02 5.17 -22.07
CA ASN A 19 -14.01 4.27 -22.62
C ASN A 19 -14.25 2.88 -22.01
N ASN A 20 -14.88 2.01 -22.79
CA ASN A 20 -14.79 0.57 -22.61
C ASN A 20 -13.52 0.15 -23.36
N GLU A 21 -12.44 -0.12 -22.64
CA GLU A 21 -11.29 -0.85 -23.16
C GLU A 21 -10.79 -1.80 -22.07
N SER A 22 -11.04 -3.09 -22.31
CA SER A 22 -10.27 -4.15 -21.67
C SER A 22 -8.87 -4.10 -22.28
N SER A 23 -7.86 -3.82 -21.47
CA SER A 23 -6.46 -3.96 -21.86
C SER A 23 -5.68 -4.45 -20.66
N ASN A 24 -5.49 -5.77 -20.63
CA ASN A 24 -4.43 -6.42 -19.87
C ASN A 24 -3.09 -5.90 -20.41
N ASN A 25 -2.41 -5.05 -19.65
CA ASN A 25 -0.98 -4.78 -19.87
C ASN A 25 -0.29 -4.60 -18.52
N LYS A 26 0.39 -5.67 -18.09
CA LYS A 26 1.23 -5.70 -16.90
C LYS A 26 2.52 -4.94 -17.21
N GLY A 27 2.64 -3.73 -16.68
CA GLY A 27 3.80 -2.85 -16.87
C GLY A 27 3.61 -1.50 -16.17
N GLY A 28 3.51 -1.52 -14.84
CA GLY A 28 3.32 -0.31 -14.04
C GLY A 28 4.62 0.47 -13.85
N THR A 29 4.94 1.39 -14.77
CA THR A 29 5.91 2.46 -14.48
C THR A 29 5.34 3.35 -13.38
N ILE A 30 6.05 3.44 -12.25
CA ILE A 30 5.73 4.32 -11.12
C ILE A 30 5.72 5.77 -11.63
N LYS A 31 4.53 6.35 -11.84
CA LYS A 31 4.40 7.79 -12.03
C LYS A 31 4.57 8.45 -10.66
N ALA A 32 5.80 8.81 -10.31
CA ALA A 32 6.08 9.60 -9.13
C ALA A 32 5.42 10.98 -9.29
N GLY A 33 4.34 11.21 -8.54
CA GLY A 33 3.82 12.56 -8.32
C GLY A 33 4.95 13.41 -7.72
N ARG A 34 5.06 14.67 -8.15
CA ARG A 34 6.01 15.63 -7.58
C ARG A 34 5.74 15.74 -6.08
N ARG A 35 6.67 15.31 -5.22
CA ARG A 35 6.57 15.42 -3.75
C ARG A 35 7.56 16.45 -3.22
N THR A 36 7.17 17.10 -2.11
CA THR A 36 8.06 17.96 -1.31
C THR A 36 8.88 17.08 -0.37
N CYS A 37 10.08 17.54 -0.01
CA CYS A 37 11.11 16.73 0.66
C CYS A 37 10.76 16.22 2.07
N SER A 38 9.59 16.54 2.60
CA SER A 38 9.20 16.33 4.00
C SER A 38 8.19 15.20 4.22
N GLU A 39 7.66 14.56 3.17
CA GLU A 39 6.69 13.48 3.35
C GLU A 39 7.41 12.15 3.65
N PRO A 40 7.13 11.50 4.80
CA PRO A 40 7.75 10.22 5.13
C PRO A 40 7.32 9.16 4.11
N MET A 41 8.28 8.33 3.70
CA MET A 41 8.02 7.22 2.77
C MET A 41 7.13 6.20 3.49
N LEU A 42 5.85 6.13 3.14
CA LEU A 42 4.99 5.04 3.58
C LEU A 42 5.44 3.76 2.85
N ILE A 43 6.29 2.98 3.50
CA ILE A 43 6.68 1.65 3.02
C ILE A 43 5.49 0.73 3.29
N THR A 44 4.64 0.56 2.29
CA THR A 44 3.61 -0.48 2.31
C THR A 44 4.27 -1.81 1.90
N PRO A 45 4.19 -2.86 2.74
CA PRO A 45 4.64 -4.18 2.32
C PRO A 45 3.84 -4.64 1.10
N ASP A 46 4.56 -5.12 0.09
CA ASP A 46 4.00 -5.76 -1.08
C ASP A 46 3.66 -7.21 -0.71
N PHE A 47 2.37 -7.54 -0.67
CA PHE A 47 1.87 -8.88 -0.35
C PHE A 47 1.52 -9.67 -1.61
N ASP A 48 2.09 -9.33 -2.77
CA ASP A 48 1.88 -10.07 -4.01
C ASP A 48 2.70 -11.39 -4.01
N GLU A 49 2.40 -12.31 -3.07
CA GLU A 49 2.75 -13.73 -3.22
C GLU A 49 1.67 -14.38 -4.10
N GLU A 50 2.05 -14.92 -5.26
CA GLU A 50 1.11 -15.69 -6.09
C GLU A 50 0.52 -16.85 -5.28
N ASP A 51 -0.76 -16.72 -4.95
CA ASP A 51 -1.52 -17.69 -4.19
C ASP A 51 -1.59 -19.05 -4.90
N LYS A 52 -0.69 -19.97 -4.56
CA LYS A 52 -0.72 -21.35 -5.09
C LYS A 52 -2.02 -22.09 -4.74
N TYR A 53 -2.71 -21.63 -3.71
CA TYR A 53 -3.99 -22.16 -3.23
C TYR A 53 -5.12 -21.12 -3.24
N ASN A 54 -5.05 -20.09 -4.09
CA ASN A 54 -5.93 -18.90 -4.09
C ASN A 54 -7.42 -19.22 -3.92
N LYS A 55 -7.86 -20.32 -4.52
CA LYS A 55 -9.28 -20.67 -4.56
C LYS A 55 -9.76 -21.51 -3.38
N GLY A 56 -8.90 -21.89 -2.42
CA GLY A 56 -9.29 -22.60 -1.20
C GLY A 56 -10.31 -23.72 -1.44
N PHE A 57 -9.88 -24.81 -2.08
CA PHE A 57 -10.70 -25.99 -2.43
C PHE A 57 -12.03 -25.73 -3.17
N ARG A 58 -12.35 -24.48 -3.55
CA ARG A 58 -13.63 -24.12 -4.19
C ARG A 58 -13.83 -24.80 -5.54
N ASP A 59 -12.75 -24.96 -6.31
CA ASP A 59 -12.80 -25.64 -7.62
C ASP A 59 -12.85 -27.18 -7.49
N SER A 60 -12.55 -27.71 -6.30
CA SER A 60 -12.42 -29.16 -6.05
C SER A 60 -13.69 -29.81 -5.49
N GLY A 61 -14.78 -29.06 -5.29
CA GLY A 61 -15.99 -29.56 -4.61
C GLY A 61 -16.02 -29.29 -3.10
N GLY A 62 -15.07 -28.50 -2.59
CA GLY A 62 -14.95 -28.17 -1.17
C GLY A 62 -14.02 -29.11 -0.40
N LEU A 63 -13.91 -28.87 0.91
CA LEU A 63 -12.96 -29.55 1.81
C LEU A 63 -13.14 -31.08 1.86
N GLN A 64 -14.35 -31.58 1.63
CA GLN A 64 -14.71 -33.00 1.71
C GLN A 64 -14.25 -33.81 0.49
N SER A 65 -13.98 -33.15 -0.63
CA SER A 65 -13.57 -33.77 -1.88
C SER A 65 -12.04 -33.89 -2.00
N GLN A 66 -11.30 -33.56 -0.94
CA GLN A 66 -9.85 -33.50 -0.91
C GLN A 66 -9.24 -34.63 -0.09
N THR A 67 -8.06 -35.05 -0.51
CA THR A 67 -7.29 -36.05 0.21
C THR A 67 -6.65 -35.45 1.46
N THR A 68 -6.37 -36.29 2.46
CA THR A 68 -5.72 -35.86 3.71
C THR A 68 -4.34 -35.24 3.48
N GLU A 69 -3.61 -35.72 2.47
CA GLU A 69 -2.27 -35.22 2.12
C GLU A 69 -2.33 -33.79 1.54
N GLU A 70 -3.34 -33.49 0.73
CA GLU A 70 -3.50 -32.15 0.18
C GLU A 70 -3.96 -31.14 1.25
N LEU A 71 -4.80 -31.58 2.20
CA LEU A 71 -5.19 -30.80 3.37
C LEU A 71 -3.99 -30.47 4.26
N GLU A 72 -3.12 -31.44 4.52
CA GLU A 72 -1.88 -31.26 5.27
C GLU A 72 -0.97 -30.22 4.58
N LYS A 73 -0.77 -30.37 3.27
CA LYS A 73 0.04 -29.43 2.49
C LYS A 73 -0.53 -28.01 2.48
N TYR A 74 -1.85 -27.87 2.40
CA TYR A 74 -2.51 -26.56 2.51
C TYR A 74 -2.33 -25.95 3.91
N ALA A 75 -2.43 -26.75 4.97
CA ALA A 75 -2.22 -26.28 6.34
C ALA A 75 -0.78 -25.79 6.54
N VAL A 76 0.22 -26.54 6.05
CA VAL A 76 1.63 -26.13 6.07
C VAL A 76 1.83 -24.84 5.29
N TYR A 77 1.33 -24.77 4.05
CA TYR A 77 1.43 -23.59 3.21
C TYR A 77 0.81 -22.35 3.88
N LYS A 78 -0.41 -22.44 4.42
CA LYS A 78 -1.06 -21.32 5.09
C LYS A 78 -0.33 -20.91 6.38
N ALA A 79 0.24 -21.87 7.11
CA ALA A 79 1.08 -21.56 8.26
C ALA A 79 2.36 -20.82 7.85
N GLU A 80 3.01 -21.21 6.74
CA GLU A 80 4.18 -20.54 6.19
C GLU A 80 3.85 -19.10 5.75
N GLU A 81 2.79 -18.90 4.97
CA GLU A 81 2.34 -17.56 4.56
C GLU A 81 2.05 -16.66 5.76
N THR A 82 1.30 -17.18 6.74
CA THR A 82 0.99 -16.44 7.97
C THR A 82 2.25 -16.08 8.73
N THR A 83 3.20 -17.02 8.83
CA THR A 83 4.49 -16.80 9.52
C THR A 83 5.32 -15.73 8.83
N LYS A 84 5.36 -15.71 7.50
CA LYS A 84 6.02 -14.65 6.73
C LYS A 84 5.37 -13.28 6.98
N GLY A 85 4.03 -13.22 6.95
CA GLY A 85 3.29 -11.99 7.24
C GLY A 85 3.57 -11.45 8.64
N VAL A 86 3.56 -12.31 9.64
CA VAL A 86 3.89 -11.95 11.03
C VAL A 86 5.33 -11.46 11.15
N ASN A 87 6.29 -12.10 10.47
CA ASN A 87 7.69 -11.70 10.48
C ASN A 87 7.89 -10.30 9.86
N SER A 88 7.23 -10.01 8.73
CA SER A 88 7.24 -8.68 8.12
C SER A 88 6.67 -7.61 9.06
N CYS A 89 5.56 -7.90 9.74
CA CYS A 89 4.97 -7.00 10.74
C CYS A 89 5.94 -6.72 11.91
N LEU A 90 6.62 -7.77 12.40
CA LEU A 90 7.62 -7.64 13.45
C LEU A 90 8.77 -6.72 13.02
N LYS A 91 9.27 -6.87 11.79
CA LYS A 91 10.34 -6.03 11.25
C LYS A 91 9.92 -4.55 11.22
N ILE A 92 8.74 -4.26 10.69
CA ILE A 92 8.19 -2.89 10.64
C ILE A 92 8.05 -2.29 12.05
N ALA A 93 7.54 -3.07 13.00
CA ALA A 93 7.41 -2.61 14.38
C ALA A 93 8.76 -2.28 15.03
N GLN A 94 9.82 -3.04 14.68
CA GLN A 94 11.17 -2.77 15.14
C GLN A 94 11.75 -1.49 14.51
N ASP A 95 11.53 -1.28 13.21
CA ASP A 95 11.96 -0.08 12.50
C ASP A 95 11.28 1.17 13.09
N ILE A 96 9.96 1.14 13.30
CA ILE A 96 9.20 2.23 13.95
C ILE A 96 9.77 2.55 15.34
N ARG A 97 10.07 1.52 16.15
CA ARG A 97 10.64 1.72 17.49
C ARG A 97 12.02 2.40 17.42
N SER A 98 12.85 1.98 16.47
CA SER A 98 14.18 2.57 16.25
C SER A 98 14.06 4.05 15.87
N ASP A 99 13.21 4.37 14.89
CA ASP A 99 13.01 5.73 14.42
C ASP A 99 12.42 6.63 15.51
N ALA A 100 11.43 6.14 16.27
CA ALA A 100 10.86 6.87 17.40
C ALA A 100 11.91 7.18 18.47
N THR A 101 12.82 6.24 18.76
CA THR A 101 13.91 6.45 19.71
C THR A 101 14.85 7.57 19.25
N ARG A 102 15.21 7.56 17.96
CA ARG A 102 16.03 8.63 17.36
C ARG A 102 15.32 9.98 17.38
N THR A 103 14.03 10.01 17.07
CA THR A 103 13.22 11.23 17.17
C THR A 103 13.17 11.76 18.59
N LEU A 104 13.01 10.90 19.60
CA LEU A 104 13.02 11.30 21.01
C LEU A 104 14.35 11.93 21.42
N GLU A 105 15.48 11.35 21.00
CA GLU A 105 16.82 11.92 21.25
C GLU A 105 17.00 13.30 20.60
N MET A 106 16.54 13.44 19.36
CA MET A 106 16.57 14.73 18.65
C MET A 106 15.72 15.78 19.36
N LEU A 107 14.49 15.43 19.77
CA LEU A 107 13.59 16.34 20.49
C LEU A 107 14.17 16.75 21.84
N HIS A 108 14.79 15.81 22.56
CA HIS A 108 15.45 16.11 23.82
C HIS A 108 16.59 17.12 23.64
N THR A 109 17.47 16.87 22.67
CA THR A 109 18.59 17.77 22.33
C THR A 109 18.12 19.16 21.88
N GLN A 110 17.02 19.23 21.12
CA GLN A 110 16.41 20.50 20.72
C GLN A 110 15.81 21.24 21.93
N GLY A 111 15.15 20.52 22.84
CA GLY A 111 14.58 21.10 24.06
C GLY A 111 15.64 21.71 24.97
N GLU A 112 16.79 21.03 25.14
CA GLU A 112 17.91 21.60 25.90
C GLU A 112 18.45 22.88 25.28
N GLN A 113 18.56 22.93 23.94
CA GLN A 113 19.03 24.12 23.25
C GLN A 113 18.10 25.31 23.48
N ILE A 114 16.79 25.11 23.35
CA ILE A 114 15.79 26.16 23.61
C ILE A 114 15.94 26.69 25.04
N ASN A 115 16.06 25.80 26.02
CA ASN A 115 16.19 26.15 27.43
C ASN A 115 17.52 26.88 27.76
N ARG A 116 18.53 26.79 26.88
CA ARG A 116 19.79 27.55 27.01
C ARG A 116 19.69 28.92 26.35
N THR A 117 18.84 29.09 25.32
CA THR A 117 18.80 30.31 24.50
C THR A 117 17.66 31.27 24.84
N HIS A 118 16.60 30.78 25.48
CA HIS A 118 15.42 31.54 25.89
C HIS A 118 15.20 31.41 27.39
#